data_AF-A0A965CFQ5-F1
#
_entry.id   AF-A0A965CFQ5-F1
#
_cell.length_a   1.000
_cell.length_b   1.000
_cell.length_c   1.000
_cell.angle_alpha   90.00
_cell.angle_beta   90.00
_cell.angle_gamma   90.00
#
_symmetry.space_group_name_H-M   'P 1'
#
loop_
_entity.id
_entity.type
_entity.pdbx_description
1 polymer ?
#
loop_
_entity_poly.entity_id
_entity_poly.type
_entity_poly.pdbx_seq_one_letter_code
_entity_poly.pdbx_strand_id
1 'polypeptide(L)'
;MTLKTWAIGDVLTASDLNVYVSAQVVGTFGSSAVRTTAVVTPVAGQVSYLTDRDRIEHWDGAQWQPLPSAMTVFSATGPATAVAAGSSALVSVVFPTSRFGTIPIVCGLTTTGAYFTPVVNAVTTGTATIALVNNGGVSQAATQTLYGIAVMMATGTAAG
;
A
#
# COMPACT_ATOMS: atom_id res chain seq x y z
N MET A 1 6.26 -13.39 22.31
CA MET A 1 5.14 -14.30 22.63
C MET A 1 5.58 -15.72 22.26
N THR A 2 5.56 -16.64 23.21
CA THR A 2 5.84 -18.07 22.94
C THR A 2 4.53 -18.79 22.64
N LEU A 3 4.52 -19.67 21.63
CA LEU A 3 3.38 -20.53 21.34
C LEU A 3 3.19 -21.55 22.48
N LYS A 4 1.96 -21.78 22.92
CA LYS A 4 1.65 -22.88 23.85
C LYS A 4 1.56 -24.19 23.08
N THR A 5 2.34 -25.18 23.49
CA THR A 5 2.19 -26.57 23.02
C THR A 5 1.17 -27.28 23.91
N TRP A 6 0.12 -27.83 23.28
CA TRP A 6 -0.97 -28.51 23.99
C TRP A 6 -0.71 -30.01 24.07
N ALA A 7 -0.94 -30.59 25.25
CA ALA A 7 -1.01 -32.04 25.43
C ALA A 7 -2.47 -32.53 25.34
N ILE A 8 -2.65 -33.82 25.04
CA ILE A 8 -3.98 -34.44 25.08
C ILE A 8 -4.50 -34.36 26.52
N GLY A 9 -5.74 -33.88 26.66
CA GLY A 9 -6.39 -33.73 27.96
C GLY A 9 -6.13 -32.41 28.67
N ASP A 10 -5.29 -31.52 28.11
CA ASP A 10 -5.12 -30.17 28.65
C ASP A 10 -6.44 -29.38 28.59
N VAL A 11 -6.77 -28.68 29.67
CA VAL A 11 -7.92 -27.78 29.73
C VAL A 11 -7.53 -26.44 29.11
N LEU A 12 -8.33 -25.97 28.14
CA LEU A 12 -8.27 -24.60 27.63
C LEU A 12 -8.86 -23.66 28.67
N THR A 13 -7.99 -23.05 29.48
CA THR A 13 -8.44 -22.05 30.46
C THR A 13 -8.82 -20.75 29.78
N ALA A 14 -9.64 -19.91 30.43
CA ALA A 14 -9.94 -18.57 29.92
C ALA A 14 -8.66 -17.72 29.75
N SER A 15 -7.67 -17.90 30.63
CA SER A 15 -6.38 -17.24 30.50
C SER A 15 -5.66 -17.68 29.21
N ASP A 16 -5.66 -18.98 28.92
CA ASP A 16 -5.01 -19.48 27.70
C ASP A 16 -5.75 -19.03 26.43
N LEU A 17 -7.08 -19.02 26.47
CA LEU A 17 -7.90 -18.53 25.37
C LEU A 17 -7.57 -17.06 25.08
N ASN A 18 -7.53 -16.22 26.11
CA ASN A 18 -7.27 -14.79 25.93
C ASN A 18 -5.82 -14.52 25.52
N VAL A 19 -4.85 -15.18 26.15
CA VAL A 19 -3.43 -14.89 25.92
C VAL A 19 -2.89 -15.54 24.65
N TYR A 20 -3.22 -16.81 24.40
CA TYR A 20 -2.60 -17.57 23.31
C TYR A 20 -3.46 -17.66 22.05
N VAL A 21 -4.78 -17.81 22.20
CA VAL A 21 -5.66 -18.06 21.05
C VAL A 21 -6.20 -16.76 20.49
N SER A 22 -6.80 -15.92 21.33
CA SER A 22 -7.47 -14.68 20.91
C SER A 22 -6.48 -13.64 20.37
N ALA A 23 -5.22 -13.69 20.82
CA ALA A 23 -4.15 -12.83 20.32
C ALA A 23 -3.62 -13.26 18.93
N GLN A 24 -3.96 -14.46 18.45
CA GLN A 24 -3.46 -15.01 17.17
C GLN A 24 -4.48 -14.97 16.04
N VAL A 25 -5.74 -14.65 16.34
CA VAL A 25 -6.79 -14.57 15.34
C VAL A 25 -6.90 -13.16 14.77
N VAL A 26 -7.22 -13.08 13.48
CA VAL A 26 -7.66 -11.83 12.86
C VAL A 26 -9.17 -11.72 13.08
N GLY A 27 -9.60 -10.82 13.96
CA GLY A 27 -11.03 -10.60 14.21
C GLY A 27 -11.68 -9.87 13.04
N THR A 28 -12.83 -10.37 12.56
CA THR A 28 -13.62 -9.74 11.49
C THR A 28 -14.77 -8.93 12.06
N PHE A 29 -14.87 -7.66 11.69
CA PHE A 29 -15.89 -6.74 12.20
C PHE A 29 -16.59 -6.00 11.07
N GLY A 30 -17.88 -5.70 11.30
CA GLY A 30 -18.71 -4.95 10.35
C GLY A 30 -18.18 -3.54 10.06
N SER A 31 -17.62 -2.88 11.08
CA SER A 31 -17.03 -1.54 10.97
C SER A 31 -16.06 -1.26 12.12
N SER A 32 -15.29 -0.17 12.00
CA SER A 32 -14.41 0.31 13.09
C SER A 32 -15.17 0.58 14.39
N ALA A 33 -16.41 1.08 14.33
CA ALA A 33 -17.24 1.31 15.51
C ALA A 33 -17.65 -0.01 16.19
N VAL A 34 -18.05 -1.01 15.40
CA VAL A 34 -18.38 -2.36 15.91
C VAL A 34 -17.16 -3.03 16.53
N ARG A 35 -15.97 -2.83 15.95
CA ARG A 35 -14.74 -3.33 16.55
C ARG A 35 -14.44 -2.63 17.87
N THR A 36 -14.51 -1.30 17.94
CA THR A 36 -14.18 -0.55 19.17
C THR A 36 -15.09 -0.93 20.34
N THR A 37 -16.35 -1.31 20.09
CA THR A 37 -17.23 -1.83 21.14
C THR A 37 -16.91 -3.26 21.55
N ALA A 38 -16.48 -4.11 20.62
CA ALA A 38 -16.12 -5.50 20.89
C ALA A 38 -14.72 -5.66 21.52
N VAL A 39 -13.77 -4.80 21.16
CA VAL A 39 -12.37 -4.83 21.59
C VAL A 39 -12.09 -3.59 22.43
N VAL A 40 -12.45 -3.67 23.72
CA VAL A 40 -12.35 -2.54 24.66
C VAL A 40 -10.90 -2.23 25.06
N THR A 41 -10.04 -3.25 25.09
CA THR A 41 -8.63 -3.13 25.49
C THR A 41 -7.70 -3.81 24.47
N PRO A 42 -7.51 -3.19 23.29
CA PRO A 42 -6.65 -3.76 22.26
C PRO A 42 -5.19 -3.86 22.72
N VAL A 43 -4.51 -4.93 22.29
CA VAL A 43 -3.10 -5.19 22.59
C VAL A 43 -2.23 -4.80 21.40
N ALA A 44 -1.04 -4.22 21.64
CA ALA A 44 -0.12 -3.84 20.57
C ALA A 44 0.19 -5.03 19.65
N GLY A 45 0.06 -4.81 18.33
CA GLY A 45 0.21 -5.84 17.30
C GLY A 45 -1.05 -6.65 17.00
N GLN A 46 -2.15 -6.47 17.75
CA GLN A 46 -3.42 -7.14 17.44
C GLN A 46 -3.93 -6.72 16.06
N VAL A 47 -4.47 -7.67 15.29
CA VAL A 47 -4.91 -7.47 13.91
C VAL A 47 -6.41 -7.71 13.77
N SER A 48 -7.08 -6.89 12.96
CA SER A 48 -8.50 -7.02 12.64
C SER A 48 -8.76 -6.78 11.16
N TYR A 49 -9.85 -7.32 10.64
CA TYR A 49 -10.37 -7.04 9.31
C TYR A 49 -11.72 -6.35 9.42
N LEU A 50 -11.91 -5.27 8.65
CA LEU A 50 -13.14 -4.49 8.59
C LEU A 50 -13.84 -4.75 7.25
N THR A 51 -15.06 -5.26 7.29
CA THR A 51 -15.80 -5.62 6.06
C THR A 51 -16.39 -4.42 5.32
N ASP A 52 -16.73 -3.34 6.03
CA ASP A 52 -17.24 -2.10 5.41
C ASP A 52 -16.21 -1.38 4.55
N ARG A 53 -14.93 -1.52 4.90
CA ARG A 53 -13.79 -0.91 4.22
C ARG A 53 -12.93 -1.91 3.46
N ASP A 54 -13.22 -3.21 3.56
CA ASP A 54 -12.41 -4.29 2.99
C ASP A 54 -10.92 -4.17 3.35
N ARG A 55 -10.58 -3.97 4.64
CA ARG A 55 -9.19 -3.71 5.04
C ARG A 55 -8.76 -4.35 6.33
N ILE A 56 -7.47 -4.69 6.39
CA ILE A 56 -6.80 -5.15 7.60
C ILE A 56 -6.23 -3.93 8.34
N GLU A 57 -6.43 -3.88 9.65
CA GLU A 57 -5.83 -2.89 10.54
C GLU A 57 -5.10 -3.59 11.69
N HIS A 58 -3.98 -3.02 12.14
CA HIS A 58 -3.29 -3.45 13.34
C HIS A 58 -3.32 -2.36 14.41
N TRP A 59 -3.35 -2.74 15.69
CA TRP A 59 -3.21 -1.80 16.79
C TRP A 59 -1.73 -1.49 17.03
N ASP A 60 -1.34 -0.21 16.94
CA ASP A 60 0.04 0.24 17.14
C ASP A 60 0.42 0.48 18.62
N GLY A 61 -0.54 0.29 19.53
CA GLY A 61 -0.41 0.63 20.95
C GLY A 61 -1.24 1.84 21.38
N ALA A 62 -1.67 2.68 20.42
CA ALA A 62 -2.46 3.88 20.67
C ALA A 62 -3.69 4.01 19.74
N GLN A 63 -3.59 3.52 18.50
CA GLN A 63 -4.65 3.60 17.50
C GLN A 63 -4.56 2.42 16.50
N TRP A 64 -5.65 2.23 15.75
CA TRP A 64 -5.69 1.24 14.67
C TRP A 64 -5.13 1.82 13.38
N GLN A 65 -4.10 1.19 12.85
CA GLN A 65 -3.41 1.57 11.61
C GLN A 65 -3.77 0.62 10.47
N PRO A 66 -4.14 1.12 9.28
CA PRO A 66 -4.39 0.27 8.12
C PRO A 66 -3.10 -0.38 7.60
N LEU A 67 -3.20 -1.61 7.13
CA LEU A 67 -2.15 -2.29 6.37
C LEU A 67 -2.40 -2.13 4.86
N PRO A 68 -1.35 -1.98 4.03
CA PRO A 68 -1.50 -2.03 2.58
C PRO A 68 -2.05 -3.37 2.10
N SER A 69 -3.01 -3.36 1.17
CA SER A 69 -3.53 -4.58 0.54
C SER A 69 -2.66 -5.07 -0.61
N ALA A 70 -1.91 -4.16 -1.25
CA ALA A 70 -0.89 -4.52 -2.23
C ALA A 70 0.25 -3.51 -2.27
N MET A 71 1.46 -3.98 -2.56
CA MET A 71 2.62 -3.14 -2.82
C MET A 71 3.48 -3.75 -3.92
N THR A 72 3.87 -2.96 -4.91
CA THR A 72 4.81 -3.40 -5.93
C THR A 72 5.82 -2.31 -6.24
N VAL A 73 7.07 -2.71 -6.45
CA VAL A 73 8.01 -1.90 -7.22
C VAL A 73 7.65 -2.06 -8.70
N PHE A 74 7.78 -1.00 -9.48
CA PHE A 74 7.58 -1.04 -10.92
C PHE A 74 8.75 -0.36 -11.64
N SER A 75 8.90 -0.72 -12.91
CA SER A 75 9.71 0.02 -13.87
C SER A 75 8.95 0.18 -15.17
N ALA A 76 9.13 1.30 -15.86
CA ALA A 76 8.59 1.54 -17.19
C ALA A 76 9.62 2.27 -18.05
N THR A 77 9.50 2.14 -19.37
CA THR A 77 10.41 2.79 -20.30
C THR A 77 9.67 3.84 -21.09
N GLY A 78 10.26 5.03 -21.18
CA GLY A 78 9.76 6.14 -21.97
C GLY A 78 10.56 7.41 -21.69
N PRO A 79 10.32 8.49 -22.41
CA PRO A 79 9.31 8.64 -23.46
C PRO A 79 9.83 8.14 -24.82
N ALA A 80 8.94 7.89 -25.78
CA ALA A 80 9.31 7.35 -27.10
C ALA A 80 10.12 8.31 -27.98
N THR A 81 10.06 9.61 -27.68
CA THR A 81 10.77 10.67 -28.40
C THR A 81 11.61 11.49 -27.44
N ALA A 82 12.57 12.23 -27.98
CA ALA A 82 13.34 13.20 -27.20
C ALA A 82 12.40 14.21 -26.52
N VAL A 83 12.76 14.64 -25.32
CA VAL A 83 12.00 15.65 -24.57
C VAL A 83 12.75 16.97 -24.65
N ALA A 84 12.09 17.99 -25.21
CA ALA A 84 12.65 19.33 -25.31
C ALA A 84 12.98 19.91 -23.93
N ALA A 85 13.94 20.83 -23.88
CA ALA A 85 14.28 21.57 -22.66
C ALA A 85 13.04 22.27 -22.09
N GLY A 86 12.82 22.18 -20.77
CA GLY A 86 11.68 22.79 -20.09
C GLY A 86 10.32 22.17 -20.42
N SER A 87 10.28 21.06 -21.15
CA SER A 87 9.06 20.33 -21.49
C SER A 87 8.97 19.02 -20.71
N SER A 88 7.81 18.36 -20.79
CA SER A 88 7.61 17.02 -20.23
C SER A 88 7.04 16.07 -21.26
N ALA A 89 7.31 14.78 -21.10
CA ALA A 89 6.61 13.74 -21.83
C ALA A 89 6.07 12.68 -20.87
N LEU A 90 4.94 12.06 -21.25
CA LEU A 90 4.24 11.10 -20.41
C LEU A 90 4.75 9.68 -20.62
N VAL A 91 4.88 8.94 -19.52
CA VAL A 91 5.15 7.50 -19.47
C VAL A 91 3.97 6.83 -18.76
N SER A 92 3.41 5.81 -19.40
CA SER A 92 2.32 5.01 -18.83
C SER A 92 2.88 3.80 -18.09
N VAL A 93 2.36 3.55 -16.89
CA VAL A 93 2.65 2.39 -16.06
C VAL A 93 1.34 1.64 -15.86
N VAL A 94 1.28 0.38 -16.29
CA VAL A 94 0.09 -0.46 -16.12
C VAL A 94 0.24 -1.30 -14.85
N PHE A 95 -0.82 -1.32 -14.05
CA PHE A 95 -0.93 -2.17 -12.87
C PHE A 95 -1.98 -3.26 -13.10
N PRO A 96 -1.71 -4.52 -12.75
CA PRO A 96 -2.69 -5.58 -12.89
C PRO A 96 -3.88 -5.33 -11.96
N THR A 97 -5.06 -5.14 -12.53
CA THR A 97 -6.31 -4.86 -11.79
C THR A 97 -6.73 -6.01 -10.87
N SER A 98 -6.26 -7.22 -11.13
CA SER A 98 -6.39 -8.37 -10.23
C SER A 98 -5.67 -8.18 -8.89
N ARG A 99 -4.70 -7.27 -8.83
CA ARG A 99 -3.95 -6.92 -7.61
C ARG A 99 -4.22 -5.50 -7.15
N PHE A 100 -4.39 -4.57 -8.09
CA PHE A 100 -4.68 -3.16 -7.86
C PHE A 100 -6.14 -2.86 -8.26
N GLY A 101 -7.08 -3.39 -7.49
CA GLY A 101 -8.53 -3.21 -7.71
C GLY A 101 -9.07 -1.82 -7.33
N THR A 102 -8.26 -1.00 -6.64
CA THR A 102 -8.51 0.41 -6.32
C THR A 102 -7.31 1.25 -6.76
N ILE A 103 -7.50 2.56 -6.89
CA ILE A 103 -6.43 3.51 -7.26
C ILE A 103 -5.26 3.40 -6.26
N PRO A 104 -4.03 3.09 -6.71
CA PRO A 104 -2.87 3.07 -5.83
C PRO A 104 -2.32 4.46 -5.56
N ILE A 105 -1.54 4.57 -4.48
CA ILE A 105 -0.58 5.65 -4.28
C ILE A 105 0.67 5.30 -5.07
N VAL A 106 1.15 6.24 -5.90
CA VAL A 106 2.40 6.10 -6.64
C VAL A 106 3.43 7.05 -6.07
N CYS A 107 4.59 6.52 -5.68
CA CYS A 107 5.62 7.27 -4.97
C CYS A 107 7.02 6.73 -5.26
N GLY A 108 8.04 7.38 -4.67
CA GLY A 108 9.43 6.96 -4.78
C GLY A 108 9.95 6.98 -6.22
N LEU A 109 9.46 7.94 -7.03
CA LEU A 109 9.76 7.99 -8.45
C LEU A 109 11.22 8.40 -8.70
N THR A 110 11.91 7.63 -9.53
CA THR A 110 13.26 7.96 -10.01
C THR A 110 13.42 7.57 -11.47
N THR A 111 14.42 8.12 -12.14
CA THR A 111 14.68 7.82 -13.55
C THR A 111 16.17 7.75 -13.81
N THR A 112 16.55 6.98 -14.82
CA THR A 112 17.93 6.88 -15.32
C THR A 112 18.44 8.18 -15.94
N GLY A 113 17.55 9.10 -16.31
CA GLY A 113 17.93 10.38 -16.91
C GLY A 113 18.28 11.43 -15.88
N ALA A 114 19.54 11.87 -15.87
CA ALA A 114 20.08 12.79 -14.87
C ALA A 114 19.35 14.15 -14.79
N TYR A 115 18.70 14.58 -15.88
CA TYR A 115 17.99 15.86 -15.97
C TYR A 115 16.47 15.74 -15.89
N PHE A 116 15.96 14.53 -15.68
CA PHE A 116 14.53 14.30 -15.59
C PHE A 116 14.07 14.25 -14.14
N THR A 117 13.00 14.99 -13.86
CA THR A 117 12.24 14.84 -12.61
C THR A 117 10.93 14.14 -12.93
N PRO A 118 10.73 12.89 -12.48
CA PRO A 118 9.48 12.19 -12.67
C PRO A 118 8.42 12.73 -11.70
N VAL A 119 7.25 13.08 -12.23
CA VAL A 119 6.13 13.62 -11.45
C VAL A 119 4.88 12.81 -11.77
N VAL A 120 4.11 12.44 -10.75
CA VAL A 120 2.81 11.80 -10.95
C VAL A 120 1.89 12.79 -11.68
N ASN A 121 1.40 12.40 -12.85
CA ASN A 121 0.48 13.21 -13.65
C ASN A 121 -0.98 12.81 -13.40
N ALA A 122 -1.27 11.51 -13.46
CA ALA A 122 -2.59 10.98 -13.11
C ALA A 122 -2.47 9.52 -12.65
N VAL A 123 -3.35 9.09 -11.76
CA VAL A 123 -3.46 7.70 -11.33
C VAL A 123 -4.92 7.27 -11.36
N THR A 124 -5.17 6.12 -11.99
CA THR A 124 -6.46 5.46 -12.05
C THR A 124 -6.31 4.01 -11.58
N THR A 125 -7.43 3.31 -11.43
CA THR A 125 -7.39 1.87 -11.20
C THR A 125 -6.75 1.20 -12.42
N GLY A 126 -5.59 0.58 -12.21
CA GLY A 126 -4.87 -0.16 -13.24
C GLY A 126 -3.87 0.64 -14.08
N THR A 127 -3.77 1.97 -13.93
CA THR A 127 -2.77 2.76 -14.69
C THR A 127 -2.31 3.99 -13.91
N ALA A 128 -1.02 4.30 -13.98
CA ALA A 128 -0.49 5.62 -13.65
C ALA A 128 0.19 6.22 -14.88
N THR A 129 0.02 7.53 -15.06
CA THR A 129 0.79 8.32 -16.02
C THR A 129 1.75 9.20 -15.25
N ILE A 130 3.02 9.15 -15.64
CA ILE A 130 4.11 9.87 -15.01
C ILE A 130 4.69 10.83 -16.04
N ALA A 131 4.77 12.11 -15.71
CA ALA A 131 5.46 13.10 -16.51
C ALA A 131 6.96 13.04 -16.20
N LEU A 132 7.78 12.82 -17.21
CA LEU A 132 9.22 13.04 -17.13
C LEU A 132 9.49 14.49 -17.52
N VAL A 133 9.65 15.36 -16.53
CA VAL A 133 9.92 16.79 -16.73
C VAL A 133 11.40 16.97 -17.00
N ASN A 134 11.76 17.48 -18.18
CA ASN A 134 13.15 17.79 -18.53
C ASN A 134 13.55 19.14 -17.92
N ASN A 135 14.33 19.08 -16.85
CA ASN A 135 14.88 20.25 -16.16
C ASN A 135 16.27 20.64 -16.66
N GLY A 136 16.78 19.97 -17.70
CA GLY A 136 18.04 20.31 -18.35
C GLY A 136 17.91 21.51 -19.28
N GLY A 137 19.02 22.23 -19.48
CA GLY A 137 19.11 23.34 -20.44
C GLY A 137 19.13 22.92 -21.92
N VAL A 138 19.02 21.62 -22.21
CA VAL A 138 19.01 21.04 -23.56
C VAL A 138 17.98 19.92 -23.64
N SER A 139 17.55 19.61 -24.87
CA SER A 139 16.70 18.45 -25.14
C SER A 139 17.41 17.17 -24.72
N GLN A 140 16.70 16.30 -24.00
CA GLN A 140 17.21 15.01 -23.57
C GLN A 140 16.80 13.92 -24.55
N ALA A 141 17.60 12.85 -24.61
CA ALA A 141 17.30 11.70 -25.44
C ALA A 141 15.96 11.05 -25.05
N ALA A 142 15.39 10.31 -26.01
CA ALA A 142 14.27 9.43 -25.75
C ALA A 142 14.70 8.25 -24.85
N THR A 143 13.72 7.50 -24.35
CA THR A 143 13.92 6.19 -23.72
C THR A 143 14.72 6.27 -22.42
N GLN A 144 14.08 6.77 -21.36
CA GLN A 144 14.54 6.63 -19.99
C GLN A 144 13.83 5.46 -19.31
N THR A 145 14.53 4.77 -18.41
CA THR A 145 13.88 3.89 -17.45
C THR A 145 13.41 4.69 -16.25
N LEU A 146 12.12 4.65 -16.00
CA LEU A 146 11.44 5.12 -14.80
C LEU A 146 11.33 3.97 -13.79
N TYR A 147 11.58 4.24 -12.52
CA TYR A 147 11.33 3.35 -11.40
C TYR A 147 10.38 4.01 -10.42
N GLY A 148 9.63 3.20 -9.67
CA GLY A 148 8.78 3.69 -8.60
C GLY A 148 8.14 2.59 -7.80
N ILE A 149 7.31 2.99 -6.84
CA ILE A 149 6.54 2.11 -5.97
C ILE A 149 5.07 2.47 -6.14
N ALA A 150 4.24 1.43 -6.26
CA ALA A 150 2.79 1.57 -6.17
C ALA A 150 2.27 0.81 -4.94
N VAL A 151 1.48 1.48 -4.12
CA VAL A 151 0.89 0.94 -2.89
C VAL A 151 -0.62 1.09 -2.98
N MET A 152 -1.34 -0.02 -2.90
CA MET A 152 -2.79 -0.01 -2.72
C MET A 152 -3.10 -0.08 -1.23
N MET A 153 -3.82 0.92 -0.75
CA MET A 153 -4.56 0.81 0.49
C MET A 153 -5.93 0.23 0.15
N ALA A 154 -6.45 -0.63 1.01
CA ALA A 154 -7.71 -1.32 0.78
C ALA A 154 -8.89 -0.36 1.00
N THR A 155 -9.03 0.66 0.14
CA THR A 155 -9.93 1.81 0.27
C THR A 155 -9.50 2.84 1.34
N GLY A 156 -8.70 3.77 0.86
CA GLY A 156 -8.66 5.14 1.34
C GLY A 156 -8.50 6.00 0.11
N THR A 157 -9.50 6.83 -0.21
CA THR A 157 -9.28 7.96 -1.10
C THR A 157 -8.01 8.65 -0.60
N ALA A 158 -7.03 8.90 -1.48
CA ALA A 158 -5.91 9.75 -1.11
C ALA A 158 -6.52 11.07 -0.66
N ALA A 159 -6.50 11.35 0.65
CA ALA A 159 -6.83 12.66 1.16
C ALA A 159 -5.64 13.55 0.80
N GLY A 160 -5.81 14.33 -0.26
CA GLY A 160 -4.87 15.30 -0.78
C GLY A 160 -5.55 16.15 -1.82
#